data_AF-A0A5E4EAS5-F1
#
_entry.id   AF-A0A5E4EAS5-F1
#
_cell.length_a   1.000
_cell.length_b   1.000
_cell.length_c   1.000
_cell.angle_alpha   90.00
_cell.angle_beta   90.00
_cell.angle_gamma   90.00
#
_symmetry.space_group_name_H-M   'P 1'
#
loop_
_entity.id
_entity.type
_entity.pdbx_description
1 polymer ?
#
loop_
_entity_poly.entity_id
_entity_poly.type
_entity_poly.pdbx_seq_one_letter_code
_entity_poly.pdbx_strand_id
1 'polypeptide(L)'
;MCNLFKYIVVAAALLLLGPCTVTKCMAFGSPPSSETTMHTNNWAVLVCTSRFWFNYRHMANTLSLYRTVKRLGIPDERIILMLADDMACNARNKYPAQVFNNENHRLNLYGDNVEVDYRGYEVTVENFLRVLTGRHENAVPRSKRLLSDEGSHILLYMTGHGGDEFLKFQDSEELQSHDLADAVKQMKEKHRFKELLIMVDTCQAATLFSQLQSPGVLAIGSSMKGENSYSHHLDSDVGVSVVDRFTFYTLAFFERLNMYDNASLSSLFNSYNPTLLMSTAYYRTDLYQQHLEEVPVTNFFGSVMETIHTDSTYKAPSIKSFSRAEIKMPLDQPANDNERRILADSNGQDQISNPKKEEQQGAFRHLWNTINDKVEKIEDVDSFVQYGLLVMLPVLLLPTLLSW
;
A
#
# COMPACT_ATOMS: atom_id res chain seq x y z
N MET A 1 13.94 50.66 -80.07
CA MET A 1 13.08 49.47 -79.85
C MET A 1 13.81 48.43 -78.98
N CYS A 2 13.95 48.66 -77.67
CA CYS A 2 14.55 47.66 -76.78
C CYS A 2 14.08 47.70 -75.30
N ASN A 3 13.05 48.49 -74.96
CA ASN A 3 12.55 48.59 -73.58
C ASN A 3 11.04 48.30 -73.41
N LEU A 4 10.33 47.92 -74.48
CA LEU A 4 8.89 47.59 -74.39
C LEU A 4 8.62 46.08 -74.21
N PHE A 5 9.60 45.22 -74.49
CA PHE A 5 9.44 43.76 -74.42
C PHE A 5 9.70 43.17 -73.02
N LYS A 6 10.39 43.88 -72.13
CA LYS A 6 10.66 43.41 -70.76
C LYS A 6 9.48 43.55 -69.80
N TYR A 7 8.57 44.51 -70.04
CA TYR A 7 7.44 44.75 -69.14
C TYR A 7 6.25 43.81 -69.39
N ILE A 8 6.12 43.25 -70.60
CA ILE A 8 5.01 42.34 -70.93
C ILE A 8 5.26 40.93 -70.36
N VAL A 9 6.52 40.51 -70.24
CA VAL A 9 6.87 39.18 -69.70
C VAL A 9 6.74 39.13 -68.16
N VAL A 10 6.96 40.26 -67.46
CA VAL A 10 6.81 40.33 -65.99
C VAL A 10 5.33 40.44 -65.58
N ALA A 11 4.49 41.08 -66.40
CA ALA A 11 3.05 41.20 -66.12
C ALA A 11 2.28 39.87 -66.33
N ALA A 12 2.76 38.98 -67.22
CA ALA A 12 2.12 37.68 -67.47
C ALA A 12 2.46 36.61 -66.42
N ALA A 13 3.56 36.76 -65.67
CA ALA A 13 3.94 35.82 -64.61
C ALA A 13 3.24 36.06 -63.26
N LEU A 14 2.55 37.19 -63.11
CA LEU A 14 1.85 37.59 -61.88
C LEU A 14 0.34 37.30 -61.88
N LEU A 15 -0.19 36.70 -62.96
CA LEU A 15 -1.63 36.41 -63.14
C LEU A 15 -1.98 34.91 -63.08
N LEU A 16 -1.05 34.03 -62.69
CA LEU A 16 -1.26 32.58 -62.53
C LEU A 16 -1.05 32.06 -61.10
N LEU A 17 -1.05 32.95 -60.10
CA LEU A 17 -1.16 32.57 -58.70
C LEU A 17 -2.53 33.01 -58.19
N GLY A 18 -3.53 32.18 -58.48
CA GLY A 18 -4.87 32.33 -57.91
C GLY A 18 -4.82 32.26 -56.38
N PRO A 19 -5.82 32.81 -55.67
CA PRO A 19 -5.88 32.73 -54.23
C PRO A 19 -6.06 31.25 -53.85
N CYS A 20 -4.99 30.62 -53.37
CA CYS A 20 -5.12 29.45 -52.51
C CYS A 20 -5.91 29.92 -51.30
N THR A 21 -7.23 29.68 -51.32
CA THR A 21 -8.03 29.64 -50.11
C THR A 21 -7.33 28.66 -49.19
N VAL A 22 -6.62 29.19 -48.20
CA VAL A 22 -6.10 28.40 -47.08
C VAL A 22 -7.35 27.91 -46.36
N THR A 23 -7.80 26.72 -46.73
CA THR A 23 -8.70 25.92 -45.93
C THR A 23 -7.94 25.73 -44.63
N LYS A 24 -8.27 26.54 -43.61
CA LYS A 24 -7.94 26.19 -42.24
C LYS A 24 -8.57 24.82 -42.02
N CYS A 25 -7.77 23.77 -42.12
CA CYS A 25 -8.04 22.54 -41.39
C CYS A 25 -8.05 22.97 -39.93
N MET A 26 -9.22 23.39 -39.45
CA MET A 26 -9.53 23.22 -38.04
C MET A 26 -9.54 21.71 -37.84
N ALA A 27 -8.37 21.16 -37.53
CA ALA A 27 -8.35 20.03 -36.64
C ALA A 27 -9.07 20.55 -35.38
N PHE A 28 -10.34 20.21 -35.24
CA PHE A 28 -10.93 20.05 -33.92
C PHE A 28 -10.11 18.94 -33.25
N GLY A 29 -8.92 19.29 -32.79
CA GLY A 29 -8.35 18.64 -31.64
C GLY A 29 -9.37 18.93 -30.56
N SER A 30 -10.17 17.93 -30.22
CA SER A 30 -10.85 17.90 -28.95
C SER A 30 -9.84 18.42 -27.92
N PRO A 31 -10.20 19.40 -27.07
CA PRO A 31 -9.37 19.65 -25.90
C PRO A 31 -9.12 18.28 -25.27
N PRO A 32 -7.90 17.94 -24.82
CA PRO A 32 -7.73 16.74 -24.04
C PRO A 32 -8.81 16.84 -22.98
N SER A 33 -9.77 15.91 -23.03
CA SER A 33 -10.65 15.69 -21.91
C SER A 33 -9.68 15.63 -20.75
N SER A 34 -9.88 16.46 -19.73
CA SER A 34 -9.33 16.16 -18.44
C SER A 34 -10.01 14.86 -18.02
N GLU A 35 -9.54 13.75 -18.59
CA GLU A 35 -9.60 12.47 -17.92
C GLU A 35 -8.93 12.77 -16.60
N THR A 36 -9.77 12.90 -15.58
CA THR A 36 -9.37 12.75 -14.19
C THR A 36 -8.57 11.46 -14.17
N THR A 37 -7.25 11.57 -14.26
CA THR A 37 -6.35 10.43 -14.24
C THR A 37 -6.62 9.75 -12.91
N MET A 38 -7.43 8.70 -12.91
CA MET A 38 -7.61 7.87 -11.73
C MET A 38 -6.21 7.39 -11.36
N HIS A 39 -5.75 7.81 -10.18
CA HIS A 39 -4.34 7.83 -9.85
C HIS A 39 -3.78 6.39 -9.80
N THR A 40 -2.96 6.05 -10.78
CA THR A 40 -2.40 4.69 -10.95
C THR A 40 -0.94 4.60 -10.53
N ASN A 41 -0.33 5.67 -9.98
CA ASN A 41 1.11 5.72 -9.63
C ASN A 41 1.35 6.21 -8.19
N ASN A 42 0.77 5.49 -7.24
CA ASN A 42 0.86 5.83 -5.82
C ASN A 42 1.89 4.92 -5.13
N TRP A 43 2.76 5.51 -4.32
CA TRP A 43 3.82 4.86 -3.56
C TRP A 43 3.65 5.13 -2.08
N ALA A 44 4.04 4.18 -1.23
CA ALA A 44 4.08 4.37 0.21
C ALA A 44 5.48 4.06 0.76
N VAL A 45 5.96 4.89 1.67
CA VAL A 45 7.16 4.66 2.47
C VAL A 45 6.73 4.70 3.92
N LEU A 46 6.76 3.55 4.59
CA LEU A 46 6.22 3.35 5.94
C LEU A 46 7.36 2.98 6.89
N VAL A 47 7.62 3.84 7.89
CA VAL A 47 8.82 3.75 8.71
C VAL A 47 8.48 3.69 10.20
N CYS A 48 8.76 2.54 10.82
CA CYS A 48 8.89 2.42 12.27
C CYS A 48 10.34 2.64 12.65
N THR A 49 10.61 3.72 13.38
CA THR A 49 11.98 4.14 13.73
C THR A 49 12.45 3.62 15.09
N SER A 50 11.53 3.09 15.91
CA SER A 50 11.81 2.71 17.29
C SER A 50 12.02 1.22 17.48
N ARG A 51 12.84 0.89 18.49
CA ARG A 51 13.09 -0.50 18.93
C ARG A 51 12.60 -0.75 20.34
N PHE A 52 12.75 -2.01 20.76
CA PHE A 52 12.44 -2.53 22.09
C PHE A 52 10.96 -2.70 22.35
N TRP A 53 10.66 -3.66 23.24
CA TRP A 53 9.29 -4.11 23.52
C TRP A 53 8.36 -2.98 23.99
N PHE A 54 8.86 -2.02 24.78
CA PHE A 54 8.05 -0.91 25.25
C PHE A 54 7.58 0.05 24.14
N ASN A 55 8.14 -0.07 22.93
CA ASN A 55 7.75 0.69 21.74
C ASN A 55 6.95 -0.14 20.73
N TYR A 56 6.38 -1.27 21.18
CA TYR A 56 5.56 -2.16 20.38
C TYR A 56 4.56 -1.41 19.47
N ARG A 57 3.87 -0.39 20.00
CA ARG A 57 2.90 0.44 19.27
C ARG A 57 3.44 1.05 17.98
N HIS A 58 4.70 1.48 17.90
CA HIS A 58 5.24 2.11 16.69
C HIS A 58 5.31 1.10 15.51
N MET A 59 5.62 -0.16 15.82
CA MET A 59 5.58 -1.23 14.82
C MET A 59 4.15 -1.57 14.43
N ALA A 60 3.24 -1.69 15.41
CA ALA A 60 1.83 -1.95 15.16
C ALA A 60 1.15 -0.83 14.36
N ASN A 61 1.47 0.43 14.63
CA ASN A 61 1.04 1.60 13.86
C ASN A 61 1.44 1.46 12.38
N THR A 62 2.72 1.20 12.12
CA THR A 62 3.28 1.08 10.77
C THR A 62 2.63 -0.08 10.01
N LEU A 63 2.49 -1.25 10.64
CA LEU A 63 1.82 -2.41 10.06
C LEU A 63 0.31 -2.17 9.83
N SER A 64 -0.32 -1.38 10.67
CA SER A 64 -1.73 -1.00 10.48
C SER A 64 -1.90 -0.13 9.23
N LEU A 65 -1.03 0.87 9.04
CA LEU A 65 -1.03 1.69 7.83
C LEU A 65 -0.67 0.87 6.59
N TYR A 66 0.29 -0.05 6.70
CA TYR A 66 0.64 -1.01 5.63
C TYR A 66 -0.59 -1.80 5.16
N ARG A 67 -1.35 -2.34 6.12
CA ARG A 67 -2.60 -3.03 5.81
C ARG A 67 -3.63 -2.09 5.15
N THR A 68 -3.74 -0.85 5.62
CA THR A 68 -4.67 0.14 5.04
C THR A 68 -4.33 0.44 3.59
N VAL A 69 -3.07 0.75 3.26
CA VAL A 69 -2.68 1.08 1.87
C VAL A 69 -2.84 -0.12 0.94
N LYS A 70 -2.57 -1.34 1.41
CA LYS A 70 -2.83 -2.57 0.65
C LYS A 70 -4.31 -2.79 0.40
N ARG A 71 -5.15 -2.60 1.43
CA ARG A 71 -6.62 -2.71 1.28
C ARG A 71 -7.16 -1.71 0.25
N LEU A 72 -6.55 -0.53 0.17
CA LEU A 72 -6.93 0.52 -0.77
C LEU A 72 -6.24 0.39 -2.15
N GLY A 73 -5.49 -0.69 -2.38
CA GLY A 73 -5.03 -1.10 -3.71
C GLY A 73 -3.57 -0.80 -4.05
N ILE A 74 -2.75 -0.27 -3.13
CA ILE A 74 -1.31 -0.12 -3.38
C ILE A 74 -0.64 -1.51 -3.29
N PRO A 75 0.02 -2.00 -4.35
CA PRO A 75 0.70 -3.30 -4.33
C PRO A 75 2.03 -3.23 -3.57
N ASP A 76 2.52 -4.38 -3.08
CA ASP A 76 3.75 -4.47 -2.28
C ASP A 76 4.98 -3.92 -3.00
N GLU A 77 5.08 -4.11 -4.32
CA GLU A 77 6.16 -3.54 -5.14
C GLU A 77 6.26 -1.99 -5.09
N ARG A 78 5.24 -1.32 -4.53
CA ARG A 78 5.17 0.14 -4.36
C ARG A 78 5.10 0.59 -2.91
N ILE A 79 5.30 -0.35 -1.97
CA ILE A 79 5.35 -0.06 -0.54
C ILE A 79 6.76 -0.37 -0.06
N ILE A 80 7.47 0.64 0.44
CA ILE A 80 8.73 0.43 1.13
C ILE A 80 8.44 0.38 2.63
N LEU A 81 8.60 -0.80 3.24
CA LEU A 81 8.35 -1.01 4.66
C LEU A 81 9.66 -1.13 5.45
N MET A 82 9.85 -0.24 6.42
CA MET A 82 11.02 -0.21 7.30
C MET A 82 10.59 -0.46 8.74
N LEU A 83 11.01 -1.57 9.34
CA LEU A 83 10.73 -1.93 10.74
C LEU A 83 12.03 -2.04 11.54
N ALA A 84 12.25 -1.10 12.46
CA ALA A 84 13.47 -1.04 13.27
C ALA A 84 13.63 -2.22 14.25
N ASP A 85 12.57 -2.98 14.53
CA ASP A 85 12.60 -4.16 15.39
C ASP A 85 11.49 -5.14 14.99
N ASP A 86 11.55 -6.37 15.51
CA ASP A 86 10.55 -7.42 15.23
C ASP A 86 9.84 -7.85 16.52
N MET A 87 8.64 -7.30 16.76
CA MET A 87 7.84 -7.69 17.92
C MET A 87 7.16 -9.06 17.74
N ALA A 88 6.96 -9.53 16.51
CA ALA A 88 6.38 -10.85 16.23
C ALA A 88 7.32 -11.97 16.71
N CYS A 89 8.64 -11.77 16.58
CA CYS A 89 9.67 -12.72 17.02
C CYS A 89 10.25 -12.41 18.42
N ASN A 90 9.72 -11.42 19.13
CA ASN A 90 10.27 -11.03 20.43
C ASN A 90 9.95 -12.07 21.51
N ALA A 91 10.92 -12.43 22.35
CA ALA A 91 10.74 -13.41 23.43
C ALA A 91 9.71 -12.98 24.50
N ARG A 92 9.36 -11.69 24.59
CA ARG A 92 8.30 -11.18 25.47
C ARG A 92 6.90 -11.34 24.86
N ASN A 93 6.80 -11.64 23.57
CA ASN A 93 5.52 -11.75 22.90
C ASN A 93 4.84 -13.06 23.29
N LYS A 94 3.72 -12.95 24.01
CA LYS A 94 2.84 -14.08 24.38
C LYS A 94 2.23 -14.76 23.16
N TYR A 95 2.13 -14.05 22.03
CA TYR A 95 1.53 -14.50 20.78
C TYR A 95 2.60 -14.56 19.66
N PRO A 96 3.35 -15.67 19.54
CA PRO A 96 4.41 -15.80 18.55
C PRO A 96 3.91 -15.54 17.12
N ALA A 97 4.73 -14.83 16.33
CA ALA A 97 4.45 -14.46 14.95
C ALA A 97 3.19 -13.59 14.75
N GLN A 98 2.68 -12.97 15.83
CA GLN A 98 1.48 -12.13 15.78
C GLN A 98 1.73 -10.76 16.38
N VAL A 99 1.09 -9.75 15.78
CA VAL A 99 1.13 -8.36 16.21
C VAL A 99 -0.27 -7.78 16.10
N PHE A 100 -0.79 -7.22 17.19
CA PHE A 100 -2.10 -6.59 17.29
C PHE A 100 -1.99 -5.09 17.54
N ASN A 101 -2.98 -4.31 17.10
CA ASN A 101 -3.16 -2.89 17.44
C ASN A 101 -4.38 -2.63 18.35
N ASN A 102 -4.98 -3.70 18.88
CA ASN A 102 -6.16 -3.66 19.73
C ASN A 102 -6.12 -4.84 20.71
N GLU A 103 -6.62 -4.61 21.93
CA GLU A 103 -6.74 -5.55 23.04
C GLU A 103 -7.60 -6.79 22.72
N ASN A 104 -8.50 -6.70 21.74
CA ASN A 104 -9.37 -7.83 21.37
C ASN A 104 -8.68 -8.91 20.49
N HIS A 105 -7.44 -8.67 20.06
CA HIS A 105 -6.61 -9.56 19.24
C HIS A 105 -7.30 -10.14 17.99
N ARG A 106 -8.31 -9.45 17.45
CA ARG A 106 -9.07 -9.96 16.30
C ARG A 106 -8.28 -9.95 15.00
N LEU A 107 -7.25 -9.11 14.93
CA LEU A 107 -6.53 -8.82 13.70
C LEU A 107 -5.03 -8.93 13.90
N ASN A 108 -4.44 -10.03 13.41
CA ASN A 108 -3.00 -10.13 13.28
C ASN A 108 -2.53 -9.24 12.12
N LEU A 109 -1.68 -8.26 12.42
CA LEU A 109 -1.09 -7.31 11.50
C LEU A 109 0.17 -7.86 10.79
N TYR A 110 0.87 -8.83 11.39
CA TYR A 110 2.15 -9.33 10.89
C TYR A 110 2.04 -10.55 9.97
N GLY A 111 0.86 -11.19 9.87
CA GLY A 111 0.66 -12.47 9.16
C GLY A 111 1.21 -12.51 7.73
N ASP A 112 1.04 -13.65 7.06
CA ASP A 112 1.80 -14.08 5.85
C ASP A 112 1.97 -13.10 4.67
N ASN A 113 1.28 -11.96 4.64
CA ASN A 113 1.26 -10.99 3.55
C ASN A 113 2.08 -9.70 3.85
N VAL A 114 2.96 -9.70 4.85
CA VAL A 114 3.83 -8.56 5.16
C VAL A 114 5.21 -8.73 4.53
N GLU A 115 5.56 -7.83 3.61
CA GLU A 115 6.89 -7.75 3.01
C GLU A 115 7.66 -6.62 3.68
N VAL A 116 8.70 -6.97 4.45
CA VAL A 116 9.56 -5.98 5.11
C VAL A 116 10.84 -5.80 4.31
N ASP A 117 11.07 -4.59 3.82
CA ASP A 117 12.23 -4.25 2.98
C ASP A 117 13.48 -3.97 3.79
N TYR A 118 13.34 -3.21 4.88
CA TYR A 118 14.43 -2.89 5.79
C TYR A 118 14.09 -3.39 7.19
N ARG A 119 14.87 -4.34 7.70
CA ARG A 119 14.64 -5.00 8.98
C ARG A 119 15.73 -4.64 9.99
N GLY A 120 15.33 -4.37 11.23
CA GLY A 120 16.26 -4.27 12.36
C GLY A 120 17.33 -3.21 12.10
N TYR A 121 18.60 -3.62 12.11
CA TYR A 121 19.76 -2.76 11.91
C TYR A 121 19.84 -2.09 10.53
N GLU A 122 19.04 -2.52 9.54
CA GLU A 122 18.99 -1.84 8.24
C GLU A 122 18.18 -0.54 8.28
N VAL A 123 17.35 -0.31 9.31
CA VAL A 123 16.54 0.90 9.45
C VAL A 123 17.38 2.01 10.11
N THR A 124 18.25 2.63 9.32
CA THR A 124 19.11 3.75 9.70
C THR A 124 18.66 5.03 9.02
N VAL A 125 19.11 6.20 9.54
CA VAL A 125 18.84 7.49 8.89
C VAL A 125 19.43 7.49 7.47
N GLU A 126 20.64 6.95 7.30
CA GLU A 126 21.30 6.86 6.00
C GLU A 126 20.49 6.09 4.97
N ASN A 127 20.02 4.88 5.30
CA ASN A 127 19.23 4.07 4.37
C ASN A 127 17.89 4.72 4.05
N PHE A 128 17.24 5.34 5.04
CA PHE A 128 16.02 6.11 4.83
C PHE A 128 16.22 7.25 3.82
N LEU A 129 17.26 8.08 4.01
CA LEU A 129 17.57 9.17 3.08
C LEU A 129 17.98 8.66 1.69
N ARG A 130 18.66 7.51 1.60
CA ARG A 130 18.97 6.86 0.31
C ARG A 130 17.73 6.43 -0.43
N VAL A 131 16.74 5.84 0.24
CA VAL A 131 15.44 5.47 -0.34
C VAL A 131 14.77 6.70 -0.94
N LEU A 132 14.66 7.78 -0.16
CA LEU A 132 14.03 9.02 -0.62
C LEU A 132 14.76 9.59 -1.85
N THR A 133 16.08 9.78 -1.75
CA THR A 133 16.90 10.44 -2.79
C THR A 133 17.25 9.56 -3.99
N GLY A 134 16.95 8.25 -3.92
CA GLY A 134 17.29 7.24 -4.92
C GLY A 134 18.79 6.96 -5.04
N ARG A 135 19.58 7.31 -4.03
CA ARG A 135 21.06 7.17 -4.04
C ARG A 135 21.46 5.80 -3.51
N HIS A 136 21.16 4.76 -4.28
CA HIS A 136 21.49 3.37 -3.94
C HIS A 136 22.73 2.89 -4.68
N GLU A 137 23.50 2.00 -4.05
CA GLU A 137 24.51 1.21 -4.74
C GLU A 137 23.87 0.27 -5.76
N ASN A 138 24.61 -0.09 -6.82
CA ASN A 138 24.10 -0.95 -7.89
C ASN A 138 23.61 -2.32 -7.40
N ALA A 139 24.18 -2.83 -6.29
CA ALA A 139 23.84 -4.12 -5.71
C ALA A 139 22.52 -4.13 -4.91
N VAL A 140 21.99 -2.96 -4.51
CA VAL A 140 20.75 -2.90 -3.72
C VAL A 140 19.58 -3.45 -4.56
N PRO A 141 18.80 -4.43 -4.10
CA PRO A 141 17.73 -5.03 -4.90
C PRO A 141 16.63 -4.01 -5.23
N ARG A 142 15.89 -4.26 -6.32
CA ARG A 142 14.82 -3.36 -6.80
C ARG A 142 13.72 -3.13 -5.76
N SER A 143 13.35 -4.16 -4.99
CA SER A 143 12.33 -4.08 -3.93
C SER A 143 12.67 -3.05 -2.84
N LYS A 144 13.97 -2.86 -2.56
CA LYS A 144 14.44 -1.89 -1.55
C LYS A 144 14.58 -0.46 -2.09
N ARG A 145 14.12 -0.16 -3.31
CA ARG A 145 14.29 1.15 -3.95
C ARG A 145 12.94 1.80 -4.21
N LEU A 146 12.80 3.07 -3.84
CA LEU A 146 11.68 3.89 -4.26
C LEU A 146 11.88 4.28 -5.74
N LEU A 147 11.07 3.72 -6.64
CA LEU A 147 11.16 3.93 -8.08
C LEU A 147 10.08 4.88 -8.60
N SER A 148 9.78 5.90 -7.82
CA SER A 148 8.85 6.97 -8.16
C SER A 148 9.45 7.95 -9.18
N ASP A 149 8.57 8.70 -9.82
CA ASP A 149 8.83 9.64 -10.91
C ASP A 149 7.99 10.93 -10.77
N GLU A 150 8.02 11.79 -11.78
CA GLU A 150 7.38 13.10 -11.77
C GLU A 150 5.86 13.07 -11.73
N GLY A 151 5.25 11.92 -12.05
CA GLY A 151 3.80 11.69 -12.00
C GLY A 151 3.35 10.98 -10.72
N SER A 152 4.29 10.58 -9.85
CA SER A 152 4.00 9.77 -8.67
C SER A 152 3.43 10.57 -7.52
N HIS A 153 2.45 10.01 -6.81
CA HIS A 153 2.00 10.49 -5.50
C HIS A 153 2.61 9.61 -4.42
N ILE A 154 3.20 10.21 -3.38
CA ILE A 154 3.93 9.46 -2.35
C ILE A 154 3.33 9.73 -0.98
N LEU A 155 2.97 8.68 -0.25
CA LEU A 155 2.72 8.71 1.19
C LEU A 155 4.01 8.36 1.93
N LEU A 156 4.57 9.30 2.68
CA LEU A 156 5.64 9.07 3.65
C LEU A 156 5.03 9.08 5.05
N TYR A 157 4.92 7.91 5.68
CA TYR A 157 4.48 7.78 7.06
C TYR A 157 5.64 7.37 7.97
N MET A 158 5.84 8.11 9.06
CA MET A 158 6.88 7.84 10.03
C MET A 158 6.30 7.85 11.45
N THR A 159 6.68 6.88 12.26
CA THR A 159 6.29 6.81 13.68
C THR A 159 7.47 6.44 14.55
N GLY A 160 7.52 7.05 15.73
CA GLY A 160 8.59 6.84 16.69
C GLY A 160 8.63 7.89 17.80
N HIS A 161 9.81 7.99 18.41
CA HIS A 161 10.12 9.04 19.38
C HIS A 161 10.83 10.19 18.71
N GLY A 162 10.54 11.41 19.13
CA GLY A 162 11.12 12.62 18.57
C GLY A 162 10.97 13.80 19.52
N GLY A 163 11.32 14.96 19.03
CA GLY A 163 11.29 16.20 19.79
C GLY A 163 11.37 17.40 18.86
N ASP A 164 11.83 18.53 19.40
CA ASP A 164 11.96 19.77 18.64
C ASP A 164 12.97 19.57 17.49
N GLU A 165 12.44 19.48 16.27
CA GLU A 165 13.15 19.35 14.99
C GLU A 165 13.87 18.02 14.74
N PHE A 166 13.56 16.95 15.48
CA PHE A 166 14.16 15.63 15.24
C PHE A 166 13.23 14.44 15.45
N LEU A 167 13.54 13.33 14.79
CA LEU A 167 12.95 12.01 14.99
C LEU A 167 14.07 10.98 15.23
N LYS A 168 13.99 10.22 16.32
CA LYS A 168 15.02 9.23 16.68
C LYS A 168 14.88 7.96 15.86
N PHE A 169 16.00 7.48 15.33
CA PHE A 169 16.15 6.18 14.70
C PHE A 169 16.93 5.25 15.63
N GLN A 170 16.45 4.02 15.80
CA GLN A 170 17.15 2.96 16.53
C GLN A 170 17.53 3.33 17.98
N ASP A 171 16.84 4.30 18.59
CA ASP A 171 17.15 4.86 19.91
C ASP A 171 18.57 5.48 20.05
N SER A 172 19.25 5.77 18.95
CA SER A 172 20.65 6.24 18.96
C SER A 172 20.96 7.34 17.95
N GLU A 173 20.40 7.25 16.74
CA GLU A 173 20.56 8.26 15.70
C GLU A 173 19.34 9.20 15.68
N GLU A 174 19.51 10.38 15.10
CA GLU A 174 18.45 11.37 14.96
C GLU A 174 18.38 11.85 13.51
N LEU A 175 17.20 11.73 12.89
CA LEU A 175 16.86 12.41 11.66
C LEU A 175 16.42 13.83 12.02
N GLN A 176 17.14 14.83 11.53
CA GLN A 176 16.80 16.23 11.80
C GLN A 176 15.87 16.79 10.72
N SER A 177 15.15 17.87 11.05
CA SER A 177 14.24 18.57 10.14
C SER A 177 14.94 19.07 8.87
N HIS A 178 16.19 19.49 8.98
CA HIS A 178 17.01 19.93 7.85
C HIS A 178 17.39 18.77 6.92
N ASP A 179 17.76 17.61 7.47
CA ASP A 179 18.09 16.42 6.68
C ASP A 179 16.89 15.96 5.84
N LEU A 180 15.70 15.94 6.46
CA LEU A 180 14.45 15.61 5.77
C LEU A 180 14.14 16.64 4.68
N ALA A 181 14.27 17.94 4.98
CA ALA A 181 14.03 19.00 4.02
C ALA A 181 14.97 18.94 2.81
N ASP A 182 16.26 18.69 3.05
CA ASP A 182 17.25 18.54 1.99
C ASP A 182 17.00 17.29 1.14
N ALA A 183 16.57 16.18 1.73
CA ALA A 183 16.19 14.99 0.98
C ALA A 183 14.96 15.23 0.10
N VAL A 184 13.92 15.88 0.64
CA VAL A 184 12.70 16.23 -0.12
C VAL A 184 13.03 17.23 -1.24
N LYS A 185 13.91 18.20 -0.99
CA LYS A 185 14.41 19.13 -2.02
C LYS A 185 15.12 18.39 -3.15
N GLN A 186 16.02 17.46 -2.82
CA GLN A 186 16.67 16.64 -3.83
C GLN A 186 15.69 15.74 -4.60
N MET A 187 14.67 15.20 -3.93
CA MET A 187 13.62 14.45 -4.60
C MET A 187 12.89 15.32 -5.63
N LYS A 188 12.58 16.57 -5.28
CA LYS A 188 11.91 17.50 -6.17
C LYS A 188 12.78 17.91 -7.36
N GLU A 189 14.04 18.24 -7.12
CA GLU A 189 15.03 18.57 -8.18
C GLU A 189 15.27 17.40 -9.14
N LYS A 190 15.16 16.16 -8.65
CA LYS A 190 15.26 14.94 -9.46
C LYS A 190 13.94 14.47 -10.05
N HIS A 191 12.87 15.25 -9.94
CA HIS A 191 11.54 14.90 -10.46
C HIS A 191 11.04 13.53 -9.98
N ARG A 192 11.20 13.22 -8.68
CA ARG A 192 10.83 11.91 -8.10
C ARG A 192 9.41 11.85 -7.54
N PHE A 193 8.66 12.96 -7.54
CA PHE A 193 7.25 12.99 -7.17
C PHE A 193 6.53 14.18 -7.81
N LYS A 194 5.24 13.97 -8.10
CA LYS A 194 4.28 15.04 -8.36
C LYS A 194 3.87 15.68 -7.03
N GLU A 195 3.36 14.84 -6.13
CA GLU A 195 2.87 15.22 -4.81
C GLU A 195 3.38 14.29 -3.72
N LEU A 196 3.70 14.84 -2.56
CA LEU A 196 4.22 14.11 -1.41
C LEU A 196 3.41 14.48 -0.16
N LEU A 197 2.77 13.49 0.46
CA LEU A 197 2.14 13.61 1.75
C LEU A 197 3.05 13.03 2.83
N ILE A 198 3.51 13.85 3.77
CA ILE A 198 4.32 13.44 4.92
C ILE A 198 3.44 13.40 6.16
N MET A 199 3.33 12.23 6.78
CA MET A 199 2.59 12.01 8.02
C MET A 199 3.53 11.54 9.12
N VAL A 200 3.55 12.23 10.24
CA VAL A 200 4.50 11.93 11.32
C VAL A 200 3.77 11.76 12.65
N ASP A 201 3.88 10.58 13.25
CA ASP A 201 3.36 10.30 14.59
C ASP A 201 4.49 10.24 15.63
N THR A 202 4.72 11.37 16.30
CA THR A 202 5.76 11.55 17.32
C THR A 202 5.48 12.79 18.18
N CYS A 203 6.18 12.95 19.30
CA CYS A 203 6.20 14.21 20.05
C CYS A 203 6.79 15.35 19.22
N GLN A 204 6.20 16.54 19.30
CA GLN A 204 6.55 17.73 18.55
C GLN A 204 6.65 17.53 17.03
N ALA A 205 5.82 16.64 16.47
CA ALA A 205 5.85 16.24 15.06
C ALA A 205 5.85 17.43 14.07
N ALA A 206 5.11 18.50 14.38
CA ALA A 206 5.05 19.71 13.56
C ALA A 206 6.41 20.35 13.26
N THR A 207 7.37 20.20 14.16
CA THR A 207 8.70 20.79 14.05
C THR A 207 9.59 20.03 13.06
N LEU A 208 9.31 18.75 12.79
CA LEU A 208 10.12 17.93 11.88
C LEU A 208 10.01 18.39 10.42
N PHE A 209 8.89 19.02 10.05
CA PHE A 209 8.65 19.52 8.70
C PHE A 209 8.64 21.07 8.61
N SER A 210 9.19 21.76 9.60
CA SER A 210 9.31 23.22 9.61
C SER A 210 10.22 23.74 8.49
N GLN A 211 11.27 23.00 8.17
CA GLN A 211 12.29 23.39 7.18
C GLN A 211 11.93 23.00 5.74
N LEU A 212 10.79 22.35 5.49
CA LEU A 212 10.35 22.01 4.13
C LEU A 212 10.12 23.29 3.29
N GLN A 213 10.54 23.22 2.02
CA GLN A 213 10.44 24.34 1.07
C GLN A 213 9.99 23.91 -0.34
N SER A 214 9.87 22.60 -0.59
CA SER A 214 9.60 22.09 -1.93
C SER A 214 8.12 22.13 -2.28
N PRO A 215 7.72 22.61 -3.47
CA PRO A 215 6.32 22.66 -3.89
C PRO A 215 5.75 21.26 -4.17
N GLY A 216 4.44 21.11 -3.95
CA GLY A 216 3.72 19.84 -4.05
C GLY A 216 3.87 18.97 -2.81
N VAL A 217 4.27 19.53 -1.67
CA VAL A 217 4.44 18.80 -0.42
C VAL A 217 3.35 19.22 0.57
N LEU A 218 2.66 18.23 1.13
CA LEU A 218 1.70 18.38 2.20
C LEU A 218 2.23 17.64 3.42
N ALA A 219 2.18 18.25 4.60
CA ALA A 219 2.67 17.61 5.82
C ALA A 219 1.65 17.67 6.94
N ILE A 220 1.57 16.63 7.76
CA ILE A 220 0.76 16.58 8.98
C ILE A 220 1.51 15.83 10.08
N GLY A 221 1.44 16.38 11.29
CA GLY A 221 2.05 15.82 12.50
C GLY A 221 1.01 15.60 13.60
N SER A 222 1.26 14.60 14.45
CA SER A 222 0.37 14.26 15.57
C SER A 222 0.37 15.25 16.74
N SER A 223 1.34 16.16 16.81
CA SER A 223 1.50 17.11 17.92
C SER A 223 2.24 18.39 17.49
N MET A 224 1.95 19.49 18.19
CA MET A 224 2.65 20.78 17.99
C MET A 224 3.95 20.89 18.79
N LYS A 225 4.74 21.93 18.51
CA LYS A 225 5.91 22.30 19.33
C LYS A 225 5.50 22.47 20.80
N GLY A 226 6.24 21.85 21.70
CA GLY A 226 5.95 21.82 23.14
C GLY A 226 4.89 20.79 23.58
N GLU A 227 4.28 20.04 22.65
CA GLU A 227 3.32 18.98 22.98
C GLU A 227 3.94 17.57 22.81
N ASN A 228 3.43 16.61 23.59
CA ASN A 228 3.72 15.19 23.40
C ASN A 228 2.69 14.56 22.44
N SER A 229 3.06 13.43 21.82
CA SER A 229 2.10 12.46 21.28
C SER A 229 1.88 11.34 22.30
N TYR A 230 0.71 10.72 22.29
CA TYR A 230 0.29 9.78 23.32
C TYR A 230 -0.14 8.43 22.75
N SER A 231 0.26 7.38 23.47
CA SER A 231 -0.21 6.02 23.22
C SER A 231 -1.69 5.83 23.58
N HIS A 232 -2.29 4.76 23.05
CA HIS A 232 -3.65 4.31 23.29
C HIS A 232 -3.70 2.77 23.41
N HIS A 233 -4.80 2.24 23.97
CA HIS A 233 -5.08 0.80 24.16
C HIS A 233 -3.95 0.07 24.89
N LEU A 234 -4.05 0.01 26.22
CA LEU A 234 -3.11 -0.74 27.03
C LEU A 234 -3.52 -2.20 27.02
N ASP A 235 -2.67 -3.05 26.47
CA ASP A 235 -2.94 -4.47 26.39
C ASP A 235 -2.29 -5.21 27.56
N SER A 236 -3.09 -5.89 28.38
CA SER A 236 -2.60 -6.59 29.56
C SER A 236 -1.80 -7.87 29.23
N ASP A 237 -2.07 -8.49 28.08
CA ASP A 237 -1.37 -9.70 27.64
C ASP A 237 -0.03 -9.39 26.96
N VAL A 238 0.02 -8.30 26.19
CA VAL A 238 1.26 -7.77 25.59
C VAL A 238 2.07 -6.98 26.65
N GLY A 239 1.38 -6.40 27.64
CA GLY A 239 1.95 -5.66 28.78
C GLY A 239 2.32 -4.21 28.49
N VAL A 240 1.98 -3.69 27.31
CA VAL A 240 2.34 -2.34 26.84
C VAL A 240 1.21 -1.79 25.95
N SER A 241 1.22 -0.48 25.68
CA SER A 241 0.29 0.12 24.72
C SER A 241 0.54 -0.40 23.30
N VAL A 242 -0.51 -0.71 22.56
CA VAL A 242 -0.42 -1.37 21.25
C VAL A 242 -0.64 -0.46 20.05
N VAL A 243 -1.04 0.79 20.25
CA VAL A 243 -1.25 1.78 19.16
C VAL A 243 -1.06 3.20 19.70
N ASP A 244 -0.74 4.18 18.84
CA ASP A 244 -0.78 5.60 19.21
C ASP A 244 -2.11 6.25 18.85
N ARG A 245 -2.49 7.33 19.56
CA ARG A 245 -3.79 8.00 19.39
C ARG A 245 -3.99 8.52 17.97
N PHE A 246 -3.01 9.24 17.45
CA PHE A 246 -3.08 9.81 16.11
C PHE A 246 -3.27 8.72 15.06
N THR A 247 -2.46 7.67 15.14
CA THR A 247 -2.59 6.50 14.27
C THR A 247 -3.93 5.80 14.44
N PHE A 248 -4.41 5.59 15.67
CA PHE A 248 -5.70 4.96 15.94
C PHE A 248 -6.87 5.70 15.28
N TYR A 249 -6.93 7.04 15.40
CA TYR A 249 -8.00 7.81 14.76
C TYR A 249 -7.83 7.93 13.24
N THR A 250 -6.59 7.91 12.74
CA THR A 250 -6.32 7.75 11.29
C THR A 250 -6.92 6.44 10.78
N LEU A 251 -6.65 5.33 11.47
CA LEU A 251 -7.18 4.02 11.10
C LEU A 251 -8.70 3.98 11.21
N ALA A 252 -9.29 4.54 12.27
CA ALA A 252 -10.74 4.59 12.45
C ALA A 252 -11.46 5.32 11.31
N PHE A 253 -10.82 6.34 10.72
CA PHE A 253 -11.31 6.99 9.51
C PHE A 253 -11.28 6.03 8.31
N PHE A 254 -10.12 5.38 8.06
CA PHE A 254 -9.96 4.48 6.91
C PHE A 254 -10.69 3.15 7.02
N GLU A 255 -11.05 2.66 8.21
CA GLU A 255 -11.86 1.44 8.39
C GLU A 255 -13.26 1.59 7.82
N ARG A 256 -13.74 2.82 7.61
CA ARG A 256 -15.04 3.11 7.02
C ARG A 256 -14.97 3.35 5.51
N LEU A 257 -13.76 3.35 4.94
CA LEU A 257 -13.52 3.67 3.55
C LEU A 257 -13.13 2.44 2.73
N ASN A 258 -13.59 2.45 1.48
CA ASN A 258 -13.20 1.53 0.42
C ASN A 258 -12.43 2.29 -0.68
N MET A 259 -11.86 1.55 -1.64
CA MET A 259 -11.03 2.11 -2.71
C MET A 259 -11.76 3.03 -3.70
N TYR A 260 -13.10 2.99 -3.73
CA TYR A 260 -13.94 3.79 -4.61
C TYR A 260 -14.55 5.01 -3.89
N ASP A 261 -14.28 5.19 -2.61
CA ASP A 261 -14.77 6.33 -1.86
C ASP A 261 -13.97 7.59 -2.19
N ASN A 262 -14.68 8.71 -2.35
CA ASN A 262 -14.11 10.02 -2.68
C ASN A 262 -13.99 10.93 -1.45
N ALA A 263 -13.69 10.35 -0.28
CA ALA A 263 -13.43 11.14 0.91
C ALA A 263 -12.18 12.02 0.68
N SER A 264 -12.27 13.30 1.01
CA SER A 264 -11.19 14.26 0.76
C SER A 264 -10.15 14.28 1.89
N LEU A 265 -8.96 14.82 1.60
CA LEU A 265 -7.93 15.07 2.63
C LEU A 265 -8.43 16.03 3.70
N SER A 266 -9.24 17.04 3.32
CA SER A 266 -9.89 17.93 4.29
C SER A 266 -10.79 17.14 5.26
N SER A 267 -11.52 16.13 4.79
CA SER A 267 -12.32 15.24 5.64
C SER A 267 -11.46 14.45 6.64
N LEU A 268 -10.33 13.88 6.18
CA LEU A 268 -9.38 13.19 7.05
C LEU A 268 -8.82 14.15 8.12
N PHE A 269 -8.35 15.33 7.74
CA PHE A 269 -7.73 16.27 8.68
C PHE A 269 -8.72 16.84 9.69
N ASN A 270 -9.95 17.11 9.26
CA ASN A 270 -11.03 17.56 10.14
C ASN A 270 -11.56 16.44 11.06
N SER A 271 -11.23 15.17 10.79
CA SER A 271 -11.62 14.06 11.66
C SER A 271 -10.82 14.01 12.98
N TYR A 272 -9.65 14.65 13.03
CA TYR A 272 -8.81 14.68 14.22
C TYR A 272 -9.39 15.61 15.28
N ASN A 273 -9.69 15.04 16.45
CA ASN A 273 -10.22 15.77 17.59
C ASN A 273 -9.13 15.94 18.67
N PRO A 274 -8.70 17.18 19.01
CA PRO A 274 -7.62 17.41 19.98
C PRO A 274 -7.87 16.79 21.37
N THR A 275 -9.12 16.75 21.83
CA THR A 275 -9.47 16.13 23.12
C THR A 275 -9.24 14.62 23.09
N LEU A 276 -9.57 13.97 21.97
CA LEU A 276 -9.36 12.54 21.78
C LEU A 276 -7.87 12.20 21.57
N LEU A 277 -7.14 13.07 20.88
CA LEU A 277 -5.70 12.93 20.67
C LEU A 277 -4.87 13.23 21.92
N MET A 278 -5.37 14.09 22.82
CA MET A 278 -4.61 14.70 23.90
C MET A 278 -3.41 15.54 23.40
N SER A 279 -3.43 15.90 22.12
CA SER A 279 -2.44 16.71 21.40
C SER A 279 -3.14 17.39 20.22
N THR A 280 -2.47 18.38 19.62
CA THR A 280 -3.00 19.12 18.48
C THR A 280 -2.36 18.58 17.19
N ALA A 281 -3.16 17.92 16.35
CA ALA A 281 -2.71 17.55 15.01
C ALA A 281 -2.53 18.81 14.16
N TYR A 282 -1.33 19.02 13.64
CA TYR A 282 -0.99 20.20 12.84
C TYR A 282 -0.65 19.79 11.42
N TYR A 283 -1.30 20.42 10.44
CA TYR A 283 -1.02 20.22 9.02
C TYR A 283 -0.56 21.52 8.36
N ARG A 284 0.45 21.40 7.50
CA ARG A 284 1.11 22.50 6.80
C ARG A 284 0.80 22.41 5.31
N THR A 285 0.17 23.46 4.76
CA THR A 285 -0.38 23.49 3.39
C THR A 285 0.22 24.55 2.48
N ASP A 286 1.10 25.43 2.97
CA ASP A 286 1.71 26.53 2.20
C ASP A 286 2.51 26.06 0.98
N LEU A 287 3.01 24.82 1.01
CA LEU A 287 3.76 24.19 -0.08
C LEU A 287 2.89 23.36 -1.03
N TYR A 288 1.59 23.24 -0.76
CA TYR A 288 0.65 22.39 -1.49
C TYR A 288 -0.37 23.25 -2.24
N GLN A 289 -0.37 23.18 -3.57
CA GLN A 289 -1.17 24.10 -4.40
C GLN A 289 -2.66 23.74 -4.46
N GLN A 290 -3.02 22.47 -4.29
CA GLN A 290 -4.40 22.02 -4.47
C GLN A 290 -5.25 22.27 -3.22
N HIS A 291 -6.55 22.49 -3.42
CA HIS A 291 -7.51 22.61 -2.33
C HIS A 291 -7.79 21.24 -1.71
N LEU A 292 -7.65 21.12 -0.39
CA LEU A 292 -7.77 19.84 0.32
C LEU A 292 -9.16 19.21 0.22
N GLU A 293 -10.18 20.02 -0.06
CA GLU A 293 -11.57 19.61 -0.25
C GLU A 293 -11.75 18.82 -1.55
N GLU A 294 -10.93 19.11 -2.55
CA GLU A 294 -11.00 18.53 -3.89
C GLU A 294 -10.10 17.30 -4.05
N VAL A 295 -9.13 17.13 -3.15
CA VAL A 295 -8.14 16.04 -3.23
C VAL A 295 -8.64 14.82 -2.45
N PRO A 296 -8.93 13.69 -3.11
CA PRO A 296 -9.29 12.45 -2.43
C PRO A 296 -8.13 11.88 -1.60
N VAL A 297 -8.44 11.23 -0.47
CA VAL A 297 -7.43 10.50 0.31
C VAL A 297 -6.79 9.37 -0.49
N THR A 298 -7.53 8.79 -1.45
CA THR A 298 -7.04 7.72 -2.32
C THR A 298 -5.88 8.16 -3.21
N ASN A 299 -5.64 9.47 -3.41
CA ASN A 299 -4.46 9.99 -4.12
C ASN A 299 -3.14 9.64 -3.43
N PHE A 300 -3.15 9.41 -2.12
CA PHE A 300 -1.95 9.05 -1.35
C PHE A 300 -2.05 7.66 -0.74
N PHE A 301 -3.25 7.22 -0.36
CA PHE A 301 -3.45 5.98 0.39
C PHE A 301 -3.94 4.81 -0.44
N GLY A 302 -4.47 5.03 -1.64
CA GLY A 302 -5.03 3.99 -2.50
C GLY A 302 -4.37 3.95 -3.86
N SER A 303 -4.75 3.00 -4.69
CA SER A 303 -4.43 2.99 -6.11
C SER A 303 -5.52 2.22 -6.82
N VAL A 304 -6.23 2.86 -7.73
CA VAL A 304 -7.23 2.16 -8.55
C VAL A 304 -6.53 1.69 -9.81
N MET A 305 -6.23 0.39 -9.90
CA MET A 305 -5.82 -0.20 -11.17
C MET A 305 -7.03 -0.25 -12.10
N GLU A 306 -6.98 0.52 -13.19
CA GLU A 306 -7.93 0.37 -14.27
C GLU A 306 -7.62 -0.94 -15.01
N THR A 307 -8.44 -1.97 -14.76
CA THR A 307 -8.33 -3.24 -15.48
C THR A 307 -9.04 -3.14 -16.82
N ILE A 308 -8.27 -2.91 -17.89
CA ILE A 308 -8.79 -3.03 -19.25
C ILE A 308 -8.98 -4.52 -19.55
N HIS A 309 -10.23 -4.98 -19.58
CA HIS A 309 -10.55 -6.33 -20.03
C HIS A 309 -10.30 -6.43 -21.54
N THR A 310 -9.34 -7.26 -21.94
CA THR A 310 -9.13 -7.59 -23.36
C THR A 310 -9.99 -8.79 -23.73
N ASP A 311 -10.91 -8.64 -24.69
CA ASP A 311 -11.75 -9.72 -25.20
C ASP A 311 -10.97 -10.83 -25.95
N SER A 312 -9.69 -10.59 -26.26
CA SER A 312 -8.80 -11.55 -26.90
C SER A 312 -8.13 -12.44 -25.87
N THR A 313 -8.31 -13.75 -26.00
CA THR A 313 -7.50 -14.74 -25.28
C THR A 313 -6.02 -14.54 -25.62
N TYR A 314 -5.15 -14.51 -24.60
CA TYR A 314 -3.70 -14.41 -24.78
C TYR A 314 -3.23 -15.61 -25.61
N LYS A 315 -2.79 -15.37 -26.86
CA LYS A 315 -2.19 -16.42 -27.69
C LYS A 315 -0.80 -16.71 -27.16
N ALA A 316 -0.68 -17.76 -26.34
CA ALA A 316 0.61 -18.31 -25.96
C ALA A 316 1.45 -18.55 -27.24
N PRO A 317 2.73 -18.13 -27.29
CA PRO A 317 3.60 -18.45 -28.40
C PRO A 317 3.59 -19.95 -28.62
N SER A 318 3.18 -20.40 -29.81
CA SER A 318 3.32 -21.79 -30.22
C SER A 318 4.79 -22.18 -30.04
N ILE A 319 5.04 -23.11 -29.12
CA ILE A 319 6.31 -23.82 -29.07
C ILE A 319 6.41 -24.55 -30.40
N LYS A 320 7.15 -23.97 -31.35
CA LYS A 320 7.62 -24.72 -32.51
C LYS A 320 8.45 -25.86 -31.95
N SER A 321 8.02 -27.09 -32.18
CA SER A 321 8.83 -28.27 -31.94
C SER A 321 10.09 -28.13 -32.77
N PHE A 322 11.19 -27.70 -32.17
CA PHE A 322 12.50 -27.88 -32.75
C PHE A 322 12.74 -29.39 -32.80
N SER A 323 12.75 -29.95 -34.01
CA SER A 323 13.28 -31.28 -34.25
C SER A 323 14.69 -31.32 -33.64
N ARG A 324 14.89 -32.26 -32.72
CA ARG A 324 16.14 -32.49 -32.02
C ARG A 324 17.19 -32.89 -33.06
N ALA A 325 18.02 -31.94 -33.49
CA ALA A 325 19.23 -32.25 -34.22
C ALA A 325 20.15 -33.03 -33.28
N GLU A 326 20.54 -34.24 -33.67
CA GLU A 326 21.50 -35.07 -32.95
C GLU A 326 22.86 -34.36 -32.88
N ILE A 327 23.21 -33.86 -31.70
CA ILE A 327 24.58 -33.44 -31.41
C ILE A 327 25.34 -34.70 -30.99
N LYS A 328 26.13 -35.25 -31.92
CA LYS A 328 27.14 -36.27 -31.61
C LYS A 328 28.26 -35.64 -30.80
N MET A 329 28.43 -36.09 -29.56
CA MET A 329 29.64 -35.81 -28.77
C MET A 329 30.73 -36.84 -29.06
N PRO A 330 31.98 -36.43 -29.32
CA PRO A 330 33.13 -37.33 -29.30
C PRO A 330 33.55 -37.65 -27.86
N LEU A 331 33.78 -38.93 -27.61
CA LEU A 331 34.41 -39.50 -26.41
C LEU A 331 35.92 -39.66 -26.69
N ASP A 332 36.75 -39.31 -25.70
CA ASP A 332 38.13 -39.76 -25.37
C ASP A 332 38.80 -38.61 -24.58
N GLN A 333 39.38 -38.70 -23.37
CA GLN A 333 40.02 -39.80 -22.62
C GLN A 333 40.26 -39.33 -21.14
N PRO A 334 40.88 -40.11 -20.21
CA PRO A 334 40.28 -40.55 -18.95
C PRO A 334 40.73 -39.77 -17.69
N ALA A 335 39.93 -39.81 -16.63
CA ALA A 335 40.38 -39.58 -15.26
C ALA A 335 39.93 -40.74 -14.36
N ASN A 336 40.89 -41.15 -13.53
CA ASN A 336 41.01 -42.43 -12.85
C ASN A 336 39.97 -42.63 -11.73
N ASP A 337 39.58 -43.89 -11.56
CA ASP A 337 38.66 -44.40 -10.56
C ASP A 337 39.09 -44.06 -9.13
N ASN A 338 38.17 -43.51 -8.33
CA ASN A 338 37.91 -44.01 -6.98
C ASN A 338 36.56 -43.48 -6.45
N GLU A 339 35.85 -44.37 -5.77
CA GLU A 339 34.61 -44.17 -4.98
C GLU A 339 33.26 -44.32 -5.71
N ARG A 340 32.94 -45.58 -6.04
CA ARG A 340 31.57 -46.09 -6.09
C ARG A 340 31.15 -46.69 -4.74
N ARG A 341 29.85 -46.55 -4.47
CA ARG A 341 28.98 -47.19 -3.44
C ARG A 341 28.81 -46.27 -2.23
N ILE A 342 27.61 -45.77 -1.93
CA ILE A 342 26.38 -46.52 -1.64
C ILE A 342 25.13 -45.72 -2.08
N LEU A 343 24.30 -46.30 -2.96
CA LEU A 343 22.87 -45.98 -3.16
C LEU A 343 22.15 -47.26 -3.62
N ALA A 344 21.34 -47.83 -2.73
CA ALA A 344 20.21 -48.76 -2.93
C ALA A 344 19.67 -48.97 -1.52
N ASP A 345 18.49 -48.48 -1.14
CA ASP A 345 17.14 -48.96 -1.44
C ASP A 345 16.22 -47.88 -0.78
N SER A 346 14.99 -47.56 -1.18
CA SER A 346 13.87 -48.42 -1.51
C SER A 346 12.73 -47.57 -2.07
N ASN A 347 12.09 -48.08 -3.12
CA ASN A 347 10.84 -47.60 -3.70
C ASN A 347 9.65 -48.22 -2.93
N GLY A 348 8.61 -47.46 -2.62
CA GLY A 348 7.38 -47.96 -2.00
C GLY A 348 6.16 -47.10 -2.38
N GLN A 349 5.25 -47.69 -3.15
CA GLN A 349 3.93 -47.16 -3.51
C GLN A 349 2.96 -47.27 -2.33
N ASP A 350 2.00 -46.34 -2.22
CA ASP A 350 0.66 -46.64 -1.70
C ASP A 350 -0.40 -45.76 -2.36
N GLN A 351 -1.42 -46.41 -2.92
CA GLN A 351 -2.68 -45.85 -3.38
C GLN A 351 -3.77 -46.18 -2.35
N ILE A 352 -4.61 -45.22 -1.96
CA ILE A 352 -5.93 -45.49 -1.37
C ILE A 352 -6.98 -44.54 -1.98
N SER A 353 -8.01 -45.14 -2.58
CA SER A 353 -9.25 -44.54 -3.07
C SER A 353 -10.35 -44.55 -1.99
N ASN A 354 -11.25 -43.56 -1.99
CA ASN A 354 -12.51 -43.63 -1.22
C ASN A 354 -13.65 -42.85 -1.94
N PRO A 355 -14.79 -43.48 -2.31
CA PRO A 355 -15.97 -42.78 -2.82
C PRO A 355 -17.10 -42.75 -1.77
N LYS A 356 -17.60 -41.55 -1.44
CA LYS A 356 -18.95 -41.27 -0.88
C LYS A 356 -19.04 -39.77 -0.53
N LYS A 357 -19.38 -38.94 -1.51
CA LYS A 357 -19.62 -37.50 -1.27
C LYS A 357 -20.53 -36.87 -2.32
N GLU A 358 -21.64 -37.53 -2.68
CA GLU A 358 -22.62 -36.92 -3.61
C GLU A 358 -24.09 -36.98 -3.15
N GLU A 359 -24.44 -37.75 -2.11
CA GLU A 359 -25.85 -37.89 -1.69
C GLU A 359 -26.27 -36.89 -0.58
N GLN A 360 -25.32 -36.24 0.09
CA GLN A 360 -25.59 -35.37 1.25
C GLN A 360 -25.82 -33.89 0.88
N GLN A 361 -25.55 -33.51 -0.37
CA GLN A 361 -25.55 -32.10 -0.80
C GLN A 361 -26.93 -31.62 -1.29
N GLY A 362 -27.84 -32.53 -1.66
CA GLY A 362 -29.20 -32.21 -2.09
C GLY A 362 -30.16 -31.89 -0.94
N ALA A 363 -30.06 -32.58 0.18
CA ALA A 363 -30.95 -32.41 1.33
C ALA A 363 -30.73 -31.05 2.04
N PHE A 364 -29.47 -30.62 2.16
CA PHE A 364 -29.13 -29.33 2.76
C PHE A 364 -29.63 -28.14 1.95
N ARG A 365 -29.58 -28.24 0.62
CA ARG A 365 -30.00 -27.16 -0.27
C ARG A 365 -31.52 -26.95 -0.24
N HIS A 366 -32.29 -28.04 -0.12
CA HIS A 366 -33.75 -27.97 -0.03
C HIS A 366 -34.22 -27.43 1.33
N LEU A 367 -33.52 -27.79 2.41
CA LEU A 367 -33.81 -27.28 3.76
C LEU A 367 -33.49 -25.78 3.87
N TRP A 368 -32.37 -25.34 3.28
CA TRP A 368 -31.95 -23.93 3.28
C TRP A 368 -32.96 -23.02 2.54
N ASN A 369 -33.46 -23.47 1.39
CA ASN A 369 -34.45 -22.71 0.62
C ASN A 369 -35.80 -22.57 1.35
N THR A 370 -36.19 -23.57 2.16
CA THR A 370 -37.43 -23.51 2.94
C THR A 370 -37.31 -22.59 4.16
N ILE A 371 -36.09 -22.44 4.69
CA ILE A 371 -35.80 -21.52 5.80
C ILE A 371 -35.79 -20.07 5.30
N ASN A 372 -35.14 -19.78 4.16
CA ASN A 372 -35.13 -18.43 3.60
C ASN A 372 -36.53 -17.92 3.25
N ASP A 373 -37.39 -18.76 2.65
CA ASP A 373 -38.76 -18.39 2.25
C ASP A 373 -39.69 -18.12 3.46
N LYS A 374 -39.33 -18.62 4.65
CA LYS A 374 -40.04 -18.32 5.91
C LYS A 374 -39.52 -17.08 6.63
N VAL A 375 -38.25 -16.71 6.43
CA VAL A 375 -37.63 -15.55 7.08
C VAL A 375 -38.01 -14.24 6.38
N GLU A 376 -38.28 -14.26 5.06
CA GLU A 376 -38.78 -13.08 4.34
C GLU A 376 -40.24 -12.69 4.68
N LYS A 377 -40.98 -13.51 5.43
CA LYS A 377 -42.40 -13.30 5.75
C LYS A 377 -42.72 -12.80 7.16
N ILE A 378 -41.72 -12.36 7.93
CA ILE A 378 -41.94 -11.93 9.33
C ILE A 378 -41.71 -10.43 9.45
N GLU A 379 -42.80 -9.68 9.55
CA GLU A 379 -42.83 -8.20 9.57
C GLU A 379 -43.01 -7.58 10.98
N ASP A 380 -42.86 -8.35 12.08
CA ASP A 380 -43.02 -7.76 13.42
C ASP A 380 -42.08 -8.36 14.48
N VAL A 381 -41.46 -7.48 15.27
CA VAL A 381 -40.29 -7.75 16.12
C VAL A 381 -40.68 -8.48 17.42
N ASP A 382 -41.93 -8.36 17.86
CA ASP A 382 -42.40 -8.97 19.12
C ASP A 382 -42.71 -10.48 19.01
N SER A 383 -42.79 -11.05 17.80
CA SER A 383 -42.90 -12.52 17.62
C SER A 383 -41.55 -13.25 17.66
N PHE A 384 -40.44 -12.55 17.43
CA PHE A 384 -39.11 -13.17 17.35
C PHE A 384 -38.60 -13.62 18.73
N VAL A 385 -38.95 -12.88 19.78
CA VAL A 385 -38.54 -13.15 21.17
C VAL A 385 -39.24 -14.37 21.76
N GLN A 386 -40.52 -14.61 21.42
CA GLN A 386 -41.24 -15.82 21.88
C GLN A 386 -40.80 -17.09 21.17
N TYR A 387 -40.42 -17.04 19.89
CA TYR A 387 -39.90 -18.21 19.17
C TYR A 387 -38.46 -18.55 19.55
N GLY A 388 -37.63 -17.55 19.90
CA GLY A 388 -36.26 -17.78 20.40
C GLY A 388 -36.22 -18.60 21.69
N LEU A 389 -37.19 -18.42 22.59
CA LEU A 389 -37.29 -19.17 23.85
C LEU A 389 -37.78 -20.62 23.66
N LEU A 390 -38.60 -20.88 22.64
CA LEU A 390 -39.10 -22.23 22.32
C LEU A 390 -38.06 -23.11 21.58
N VAL A 391 -37.11 -22.52 20.87
CA VAL A 391 -36.03 -23.25 20.16
C VAL A 391 -34.83 -23.57 21.07
N MET A 392 -34.69 -22.89 22.21
CA MET A 392 -33.59 -23.14 23.17
C MET A 392 -33.82 -24.36 24.08
N LEU A 393 -35.05 -24.85 24.22
CA LEU A 393 -35.39 -25.98 25.09
C LEU A 393 -35.02 -27.38 24.52
N PRO A 394 -35.09 -27.66 23.21
CA PRO A 394 -34.64 -28.95 22.66
C PRO A 394 -33.12 -29.06 22.49
N VAL A 395 -32.40 -27.95 22.29
CA VAL A 395 -30.95 -27.95 22.00
C VAL A 395 -30.12 -28.24 23.26
N LEU A 396 -30.63 -27.94 24.45
CA LEU A 396 -29.98 -28.24 25.73
C LEU A 396 -30.11 -29.71 26.18
N LEU A 397 -30.97 -30.53 25.53
CA LEU A 397 -31.17 -31.94 25.88
C LEU A 397 -30.45 -32.92 24.94
N LEU A 398 -29.78 -32.44 23.89
CA LEU A 398 -29.00 -33.27 22.96
C LEU A 398 -27.63 -33.75 23.45
N PRO A 399 -26.97 -33.19 24.50
CA PRO A 399 -25.68 -33.73 24.95
C PRO A 399 -25.76 -35.02 25.77
N THR A 400 -26.94 -35.44 26.26
CA THR A 400 -27.06 -36.60 27.17
C THR A 400 -27.46 -37.91 26.48
N LEU A 401 -27.60 -37.93 25.16
CA LEU A 401 -28.01 -39.13 24.37
C LEU A 401 -26.91 -39.69 23.45
N LEU A 402 -25.69 -39.16 23.51
CA LEU A 402 -24.53 -39.62 22.71
C LEU A 402 -23.36 -40.16 23.55
N SER A 403 -23.59 -40.52 24.81
CA SER A 403 -22.66 -41.29 25.63
C SER A 403 -23.32 -42.55 26.15
N TRP A 404 -23.53 -43.54 25.28
CA TRP A 404 -23.55 -44.99 25.55
C TRP A 404 -23.35 -45.75 24.25
#